data_AF-A0AAE6FVB9-F1
#
_entry.id   AF-A0AAE6FVB9-F1
#
_cell.length_a   1.000
_cell.length_b   1.000
_cell.length_c   1.000
_cell.angle_alpha   90.00
_cell.angle_beta   90.00
_cell.angle_gamma   90.00
#
_symmetry.space_group_name_H-M   'P 1'
#
loop_
_entity.id
_entity.type
_entity.pdbx_description
1 polymer ?
#
loop_
_entity_poly.entity_id
_entity_poly.type
_entity_poly.pdbx_seq_one_letter_code
_entity_poly.pdbx_strand_id
1 'polypeptide(L)'
;MSRATPKVVVAHSSAWVAQTWLSFVLSVGVTAVGIWNLPVDIWVKSFLGMGLLFTVGSTFSLSKTVRDQHEMDQLGTRLDEARVSRLLSEHDPLAPPKL
;
A
#
# COMPACT_ATOMS: atom_id res chain seq x y z
N MET A 1 -32.60 1.95 -7.70
CA MET A 1 -31.60 1.64 -8.74
C MET A 1 -30.24 2.13 -8.25
N SER A 2 -29.55 1.31 -7.43
CA SER A 2 -28.25 1.68 -6.83
C SER A 2 -27.18 1.59 -7.90
N ARG A 3 -26.51 2.71 -8.19
CA ARG A 3 -25.41 2.77 -9.16
C ARG A 3 -24.17 2.17 -8.48
N ALA A 4 -23.80 0.95 -8.84
CA ALA A 4 -22.50 0.38 -8.47
C ALA A 4 -21.40 1.30 -9.01
N THR A 5 -20.76 2.08 -8.16
CA THR A 5 -19.64 2.94 -8.55
C THR A 5 -18.47 2.03 -8.95
N PRO A 6 -18.05 2.00 -10.23
CA PRO A 6 -16.99 1.11 -10.66
C PRO A 6 -15.69 1.49 -9.93
N LYS A 7 -15.01 0.48 -9.36
CA LYS A 7 -13.67 0.66 -8.76
C LYS A 7 -12.71 1.07 -9.88
N VAL A 8 -12.35 2.34 -9.95
CA VAL A 8 -11.28 2.79 -10.84
C VAL A 8 -9.97 2.31 -10.22
N VAL A 9 -9.43 1.20 -10.72
CA VAL A 9 -8.08 0.76 -10.39
C VAL A 9 -7.12 1.71 -11.10
N VAL A 10 -6.59 2.68 -10.36
CA VAL A 10 -5.60 3.63 -10.90
C VAL A 10 -4.26 2.91 -10.98
N ALA A 11 -3.92 2.41 -12.17
CA ALA A 11 -2.59 1.88 -12.43
C ALA A 11 -1.61 3.03 -12.73
N HIS A 12 -0.40 2.96 -12.18
CA HIS A 12 0.66 3.90 -12.54
C HIS A 12 1.23 3.57 -13.93
N SER A 13 1.69 4.59 -14.65
CA SER A 13 2.40 4.39 -15.92
C SER A 13 3.72 3.66 -15.71
N SER A 14 4.17 2.90 -16.71
CA SER A 14 5.46 2.19 -16.66
C SER A 14 6.64 3.14 -16.42
N ALA A 15 6.60 4.35 -17.01
CA ALA A 15 7.61 5.38 -16.80
C ALA A 15 7.68 5.84 -15.34
N TRP A 16 6.55 6.05 -14.68
CA TRP A 16 6.50 6.44 -13.27
C TRP A 16 7.07 5.35 -12.35
N VAL A 17 6.70 4.09 -12.62
CA VAL A 17 7.23 2.95 -11.87
C VAL A 17 8.75 2.86 -12.04
N ALA A 18 9.26 2.99 -13.26
CA ALA A 18 10.69 2.97 -13.53
C ALA A 18 11.43 4.12 -12.82
N GLN A 19 10.91 5.35 -12.89
CA GLN A 19 11.48 6.51 -12.20
C GLN A 19 11.54 6.28 -10.68
N THR A 20 10.46 5.78 -10.08
CA THR A 20 10.40 5.54 -8.64
C THR A 20 11.48 4.56 -8.19
N TRP A 21 11.65 3.46 -8.91
CA TRP A 21 12.71 2.49 -8.66
C TRP A 21 14.11 3.10 -8.84
N LEU A 22 14.30 3.89 -9.91
CA LEU A 22 15.57 4.57 -10.17
C LEU A 22 15.94 5.52 -9.03
N SER A 23 15.01 6.38 -8.59
CA SER A 23 15.23 7.31 -7.49
C SER A 23 15.54 6.59 -6.17
N PHE A 24 14.86 5.48 -5.89
CA PHE A 24 15.13 4.68 -4.71
C PHE A 24 16.55 4.07 -4.73
N VAL A 25 16.92 3.41 -5.82
CA VAL A 25 18.26 2.80 -5.96
C VAL A 25 19.34 3.87 -5.92
N LEU A 26 19.13 5.01 -6.57
CA LEU A 26 20.07 6.14 -6.54
C LEU A 26 20.25 6.67 -5.13
N SER A 27 19.17 6.89 -4.38
CA SER A 27 19.21 7.39 -3.01
C SER A 27 19.99 6.45 -2.07
N VAL A 28 19.65 5.16 -2.09
CA VAL A 28 20.35 4.14 -1.28
C VAL A 28 21.81 4.02 -1.72
N GLY A 29 22.08 4.00 -3.03
CA GLY A 29 23.41 3.88 -3.60
C GLY A 29 24.32 5.06 -3.26
N VAL A 30 23.85 6.29 -3.44
CA VAL A 30 24.60 7.52 -3.08
C VAL A 30 24.88 7.56 -1.58
N THR A 31 23.91 7.16 -0.74
CA THR A 31 24.12 7.09 0.71
C THR A 31 25.19 6.06 1.07
N ALA A 32 25.16 4.87 0.46
CA ALA A 32 26.17 3.84 0.68
C ALA A 32 27.57 4.28 0.22
N VAL A 33 27.68 4.96 -0.93
CA VAL A 33 28.93 5.57 -1.41
C VAL A 33 29.42 6.63 -0.43
N GLY A 34 28.52 7.44 0.12
CA GLY A 34 28.83 8.42 1.17
C GLY A 34 29.46 7.76 2.40
N ILE A 35 28.82 6.71 2.92
CA ILE A 35 29.35 5.93 4.06
C ILE A 35 30.74 5.35 3.73
N TRP A 36 30.95 4.86 2.51
CA TRP A 36 32.24 4.31 2.09
C TRP A 36 33.36 5.36 2.12
N ASN A 37 33.07 6.57 1.65
CA ASN A 37 34.02 7.67 1.55
C ASN A 37 34.33 8.40 2.88
N LEU A 38 33.60 8.10 3.97
CA LEU A 38 33.88 8.73 5.26
C LEU A 38 35.30 8.36 5.76
N PRO A 39 36.10 9.33 6.26
CA PRO A 39 37.41 9.07 6.86
C PRO A 39 37.26 8.66 8.33
N VAL A 40 36.55 7.55 8.57
CA VAL A 40 36.28 6.99 9.91
C VAL A 40 36.62 5.51 9.97
N ASP A 41 36.70 4.97 11.18
CA ASP A 41 36.94 3.54 11.40
C ASP A 41 35.86 2.65 10.77
N ILE A 42 36.29 1.45 10.36
CA ILE A 42 35.42 0.47 9.70
C ILE A 42 34.21 0.09 10.56
N TRP A 43 34.36 0.06 11.89
CA TRP A 43 33.27 -0.23 12.81
C TRP A 43 32.13 0.79 12.69
N VAL A 44 32.47 2.08 12.61
CA VAL A 44 31.47 3.16 12.47
C VAL A 44 30.77 3.08 11.11
N LYS A 45 31.51 2.77 10.05
CA LYS A 45 30.92 2.54 8.71
C LYS A 45 29.93 1.38 8.72
N SER A 46 30.28 0.28 9.36
CA SER A 46 29.41 -0.89 9.50
C SER A 46 28.17 -0.58 10.33
N PHE A 47 28.30 0.17 11.43
CA PHE A 47 27.15 0.62 12.22
C PHE A 47 26.17 1.46 11.40
N LEU A 48 26.68 2.43 10.61
CA LEU A 48 25.87 3.24 9.71
C LEU A 48 25.22 2.40 8.60
N GLY A 49 25.97 1.44 8.03
CA GLY A 49 25.47 0.51 7.02
C GLY A 49 24.34 -0.38 7.56
N MET A 50 24.47 -0.92 8.77
CA MET A 50 23.41 -1.68 9.45
C MET A 50 22.18 -0.81 9.68
N GLY A 51 22.37 0.43 10.15
CA GLY A 51 21.28 1.39 10.34
C GLY A 51 20.53 1.70 9.04
N LEU A 52 21.25 1.92 7.94
CA LEU A 52 20.67 2.13 6.61
C LEU A 52 19.85 0.91 6.16
N LEU A 53 20.41 -0.29 6.25
CA LEU A 53 19.72 -1.53 5.86
C LEU A 53 18.47 -1.79 6.70
N PHE A 54 18.57 -1.62 8.03
CA PHE A 54 17.44 -1.80 8.93
C PHE A 54 16.32 -0.80 8.66
N THR A 55 16.67 0.48 8.45
CA THR A 55 15.70 1.55 8.15
C THR A 55 14.97 1.29 6.83
N VAL A 56 15.71 0.90 5.79
CA VAL A 56 15.12 0.57 4.48
C VAL A 56 14.19 -0.65 4.61
N GLY A 57 14.65 -1.71 5.27
CA GLY A 57 13.87 -2.94 5.48
C GLY A 57 12.58 -2.69 6.27
N SER A 58 12.66 -1.94 7.38
CA SER A 58 11.49 -1.62 8.20
C SER A 58 10.48 -0.74 7.46
N THR A 59 10.95 0.21 6.64
CA THR A 59 10.10 1.06 5.80
C THR A 59 9.29 0.22 4.80
N PHE A 60 9.90 -0.79 4.18
CA PHE A 60 9.18 -1.69 3.27
C PHE A 60 8.15 -2.55 3.99
N SER A 61 8.45 -3.04 5.19
CA SER A 61 7.48 -3.78 6.00
C SER A 61 6.30 -2.89 6.40
N LEU A 62 6.59 -1.67 6.89
CA LEU A 62 5.56 -0.69 7.22
C LEU A 62 4.69 -0.33 6.01
N SER A 63 5.31 -0.11 4.84
CA SER A 63 4.59 0.20 3.60
C SER A 63 3.63 -0.93 3.18
N LYS A 64 4.04 -2.19 3.37
CA LYS A 64 3.15 -3.35 3.15
C LYS A 64 2.00 -3.34 4.14
N THR A 65 2.28 -3.20 5.44
CA THR A 65 1.24 -3.16 6.47
C THR A 65 0.21 -2.05 6.23
N VAL A 66 0.65 -0.85 5.84
CA VAL A 66 -0.26 0.26 5.50
C VAL A 66 -1.11 -0.07 4.27
N ARG A 67 -0.51 -0.67 3.24
CA ARG A 67 -1.25 -1.12 2.05
C ARG A 67 -2.27 -2.20 2.39
N ASP A 68 -1.87 -3.19 3.18
CA ASP A 68 -2.73 -4.29 3.60
C ASP A 68 -3.92 -3.77 4.41
N GLN A 69 -3.69 -2.82 5.34
CA GLN A 69 -4.76 -2.15 6.09
C GLN A 69 -5.73 -1.40 5.17
N HIS A 70 -5.22 -0.69 4.17
CA HIS A 70 -6.05 0.01 3.19
C HIS A 70 -6.90 -0.94 2.33
N GLU A 71 -6.32 -2.08 1.93
CA GLU A 71 -7.04 -3.12 1.18
C GLU A 71 -8.12 -3.78 2.06
N MET A 72 -7.83 -4.07 3.33
CA MET A 72 -8.79 -4.63 4.29
C MET A 72 -10.00 -3.71 4.53
N ASP A 73 -9.77 -2.41 4.74
CA ASP A 73 -10.83 -1.42 4.98
C ASP A 73 -11.79 -1.30 3.77
N GLN A 74 -11.23 -1.27 2.56
CA GLN A 74 -12.01 -1.29 1.33
C GLN A 74 -12.86 -2.56 1.17
N LEU A 75 -12.34 -3.72 1.60
CA LEU A 75 -13.08 -4.98 1.54
C LEU A 75 -14.21 -5.04 2.57
N GLY A 76 -13.99 -4.54 3.79
CA GLY A 76 -15.02 -4.46 4.83
C GLY A 76 -16.24 -3.69 4.37
N THR A 77 -16.03 -2.48 3.83
CA THR A 77 -17.12 -1.62 3.31
C THR A 77 -17.96 -2.32 2.23
N ARG A 78 -17.32 -3.11 1.34
CA ARG A 78 -18.02 -3.86 0.28
C ARG A 78 -18.83 -5.02 0.83
N LEU A 79 -18.33 -5.69 1.87
CA LEU A 79 -19.04 -6.79 2.52
C LEU A 79 -20.26 -6.26 3.27
N ASP A 80 -20.14 -5.12 3.94
CA ASP A 80 -21.26 -4.48 4.61
C ASP A 80 -22.34 -4.06 3.60
N GLU A 81 -21.97 -3.45 2.47
CA GLU A 81 -22.91 -3.13 1.40
C GLU A 81 -23.60 -4.39 0.84
N ALA A 82 -22.84 -5.47 0.59
CA ALA A 82 -23.39 -6.73 0.11
C ALA A 82 -24.31 -7.39 1.14
N ARG A 83 -24.00 -7.33 2.44
CA ARG A 83 -24.84 -7.86 3.51
C ARG A 83 -26.11 -7.03 3.69
N VAL A 84 -26.01 -5.70 3.69
CA VAL A 84 -27.16 -4.79 3.79
C VAL A 84 -28.09 -4.99 2.61
N SER A 85 -27.57 -5.06 1.39
CA SER A 85 -28.38 -5.33 0.19
C SER A 85 -29.05 -6.71 0.23
N ARG A 86 -28.38 -7.74 0.76
CA ARG A 86 -28.99 -9.05 1.00
C ARG A 86 -30.12 -8.99 2.02
N LEU A 87 -29.91 -8.34 3.17
CA LEU A 87 -30.94 -8.19 4.20
C LEU A 87 -32.17 -7.45 3.67
N LEU A 88 -31.97 -6.37 2.89
CA LEU A 88 -33.06 -5.64 2.23
C LEU A 88 -33.79 -6.48 1.19
N SER A 89 -33.10 -7.42 0.52
CA SER A 89 -33.73 -8.30 -0.47
C SER A 89 -34.53 -9.45 0.17
N GLU A 90 -34.09 -9.94 1.33
CA GLU A 90 -34.78 -11.00 2.07
C GLU A 90 -36.00 -10.45 2.84
N HIS A 91 -35.91 -9.20 3.31
CA HIS A 91 -37.01 -8.48 3.94
C HIS A 91 -37.40 -7.29 3.04
N ASP A 92 -38.19 -7.55 2.00
CA ASP A 92 -38.70 -6.53 1.09
C ASP A 92 -40.08 -6.02 1.56
N PRO A 93 -40.16 -4.90 2.30
CA PRO A 93 -41.43 -4.29 2.70
C PRO A 93 -42.18 -3.62 1.54
N LEU A 94 -41.63 -3.61 0.31
CA LEU A 94 -42.19 -2.92 -0.86
C LEU A 94 -42.74 -3.89 -1.93
N ALA A 95 -42.73 -5.20 -1.67
CA ALA A 95 -43.34 -6.17 -2.58
C ALA A 95 -44.86 -5.92 -2.70
N PRO A 96 -45.41 -5.70 -3.92
CA PRO A 96 -46.84 -5.46 -4.08
C PRO A 96 -47.64 -6.70 -3.66
N PRO A 97 -48.80 -6.54 -2.99
CA PRO A 97 -49.63 -7.65 -2.57
C PRO A 97 -50.02 -8.48 -3.78
N LYS A 98 -49.74 -9.80 -3.71
CA LYS A 98 -50.16 -10.74 -4.75
C LYS A 98 -51.69 -10.86 -4.70
N LEU A 99 -52.36 -10.22 -5.65
CA LEU A 99 -53.76 -10.44 -6.01
C LEU A 99 -53.88 -11.73 -6.82
#